data_AF-W4M7G7-F1
#
_entry.id   AF-W4M7G7-F1
#
_cell.length_a   1.000
_cell.length_b   1.000
_cell.length_c   1.000
_cell.angle_alpha   90.00
_cell.angle_beta   90.00
_cell.angle_gamma   90.00
#
_symmetry.space_group_name_H-M   'P 1'
#
loop_
_entity.id
_entity.type
_entity.pdbx_description
1 polymer ?
#
loop_
_entity_poly.entity_id
_entity_poly.type
_entity_poly.pdbx_seq_one_letter_code
_entity_poly.pdbx_strand_id
1 'polypeptide(L)'
;QGFMVPKDLKVNKATELDGAEVCVQTGTTTELNLADYFRAKGMTFKPVVFENLEESKTAFFNGRCQVYTTDRSGLASIRAADAPNPDDYVILPDTISKEPLGPVVRRGDDEWFSIVKWMVYGLIEAEEKGVTSKNVDEMKSSQDPVIQRLLGVSGDMGTKLGLDNDWAARAIKAVGNYGELYARNVLPIGLPREGSNALWTNGGMMYAMPLR
;
A
#
# COMPACT_ATOMS: atom_id res chain seq x y z
N GLN A 1 -6.32 -4.09 -7.68
CA GLN A 1 -7.60 -3.39 -7.90
C GLN A 1 -8.77 -4.19 -7.34
N GLY A 2 -9.81 -3.49 -6.89
CA GLY A 2 -11.10 -4.06 -6.49
C GLY A 2 -12.27 -3.14 -6.84
N PHE A 3 -13.42 -3.36 -6.22
CA PHE A 3 -14.64 -2.59 -6.45
C PHE A 3 -15.28 -2.19 -5.12
N MET A 4 -15.79 -0.96 -5.06
CA MET A 4 -16.63 -0.48 -3.96
C MET A 4 -18.01 -0.14 -4.49
N VAL A 5 -19.03 -0.53 -3.74
CA VAL A 5 -20.44 -0.29 -4.08
C VAL A 5 -21.20 0.19 -2.82
N PRO A 6 -22.30 0.93 -2.98
CA PRO A 6 -23.26 1.12 -1.91
C PRO A 6 -23.87 -0.23 -1.51
N LYS A 7 -24.09 -0.46 -0.21
CA LYS A 7 -24.72 -1.70 0.29
C LYS A 7 -26.11 -1.93 -0.30
N ASP A 8 -26.84 -0.86 -0.59
CA ASP A 8 -28.18 -0.89 -1.19
C ASP A 8 -28.21 -1.48 -2.61
N LEU A 9 -27.06 -1.56 -3.30
CA LEU A 9 -26.94 -2.26 -4.57
C LEU A 9 -27.10 -3.78 -4.42
N LYS A 10 -26.97 -4.32 -3.19
CA LYS A 10 -27.18 -5.74 -2.85
C LYS A 10 -26.34 -6.73 -3.66
N VAL A 11 -25.14 -6.30 -4.05
CA VAL A 11 -24.13 -7.11 -4.74
C VAL A 11 -23.07 -7.59 -3.76
N ASN A 12 -22.65 -8.84 -3.87
CA ASN A 12 -21.67 -9.46 -2.97
C ASN A 12 -20.35 -9.81 -3.64
N LYS A 13 -20.28 -9.81 -4.97
CA LYS A 13 -19.08 -10.18 -5.75
C LYS A 13 -19.02 -9.44 -7.08
N ALA A 14 -17.80 -9.26 -7.59
CA ALA A 14 -17.56 -8.49 -8.82
C ALA A 14 -18.20 -9.12 -10.07
N THR A 15 -18.48 -10.43 -10.07
CA THR A 15 -19.18 -11.11 -11.18
C THR A 15 -20.68 -10.79 -11.27
N GLU A 16 -21.22 -10.02 -10.33
CA GLU A 16 -22.63 -9.55 -10.34
C GLU A 16 -22.75 -8.11 -10.87
N LEU A 17 -21.65 -7.52 -11.36
CA LEU A 17 -21.59 -6.13 -11.82
C LEU A 17 -21.88 -5.98 -13.33
N ASP A 18 -22.45 -6.98 -13.98
CA ASP A 18 -22.75 -6.91 -15.41
C ASP A 18 -23.73 -5.75 -15.72
N GLY A 19 -23.36 -4.94 -16.72
CA GLY A 19 -24.11 -3.76 -17.15
C GLY A 19 -23.96 -2.53 -16.25
N ALA A 20 -23.18 -2.61 -15.16
CA ALA A 20 -23.09 -1.53 -14.17
C ALA A 20 -22.37 -0.27 -14.70
N GLU A 21 -22.72 0.88 -14.12
CA GLU A 21 -22.03 2.16 -14.32
C GLU A 21 -20.84 2.26 -13.37
N VAL A 22 -19.63 2.30 -13.92
CA VAL A 22 -18.38 2.19 -13.15
C VAL A 22 -17.57 3.49 -13.28
N CYS A 23 -17.41 4.19 -12.17
CA CYS A 23 -16.51 5.34 -12.05
C CYS A 23 -15.05 4.87 -12.06
N VAL A 24 -14.23 5.45 -12.93
CA VAL A 24 -12.80 5.14 -13.07
C VAL A 24 -12.01 6.37 -13.55
N GLN A 25 -10.73 6.46 -13.17
CA GLN A 25 -9.85 7.51 -13.67
C GLN A 25 -9.13 7.10 -14.96
N THR A 26 -9.07 8.02 -15.91
CA THR A 26 -8.33 7.80 -17.16
C THR A 26 -6.81 7.77 -16.93
N GLY A 27 -6.09 7.08 -17.79
CA GLY A 27 -4.62 7.05 -17.76
C GLY A 27 -4.05 6.22 -16.61
N THR A 28 -4.86 5.36 -15.99
CA THR A 28 -4.47 4.47 -14.90
C THR A 28 -4.41 3.01 -15.35
N THR A 29 -3.66 2.18 -14.63
CA THR A 29 -3.74 0.71 -14.79
C THR A 29 -5.16 0.20 -14.50
N THR A 30 -5.89 0.88 -13.63
CA THR A 30 -7.26 0.53 -13.21
C THR A 30 -8.24 0.50 -14.39
N GLU A 31 -8.14 1.47 -15.30
CA GLU A 31 -8.99 1.55 -16.50
C GLU A 31 -8.80 0.34 -17.43
N LEU A 32 -7.55 -0.03 -17.70
CA LEU A 32 -7.22 -1.15 -18.57
C LEU A 32 -7.62 -2.49 -17.95
N ASN A 33 -7.28 -2.70 -16.67
CA ASN A 33 -7.62 -3.91 -15.92
C ASN A 33 -9.13 -4.11 -15.78
N LEU A 34 -9.90 -3.02 -15.63
CA LEU A 34 -11.36 -3.06 -15.60
C LEU A 34 -11.91 -3.64 -16.91
N ALA A 35 -11.46 -3.10 -18.05
CA ALA A 35 -11.89 -3.54 -19.36
C ALA A 35 -11.56 -5.03 -19.62
N ASP A 36 -10.34 -5.45 -19.25
CA ASP A 36 -9.90 -6.84 -19.42
C ASP A 36 -10.66 -7.80 -18.51
N TYR A 37 -10.95 -7.42 -17.26
CA TYR A 37 -11.74 -8.25 -16.34
C TYR A 37 -13.16 -8.50 -16.86
N PHE A 38 -13.88 -7.44 -17.27
CA PHE A 38 -15.23 -7.56 -17.79
C PHE A 38 -15.27 -8.40 -19.08
N ARG A 39 -14.34 -8.15 -20.01
CA ARG A 39 -14.21 -8.95 -21.24
C ARG A 39 -13.96 -10.43 -20.94
N ALA A 40 -13.04 -10.74 -20.04
CA ALA A 40 -12.70 -12.12 -19.66
C ALA A 40 -13.86 -12.87 -18.98
N LYS A 41 -14.80 -12.14 -18.38
CA LYS A 41 -16.01 -12.68 -17.75
C LYS A 41 -17.23 -12.69 -18.67
N GLY A 42 -17.11 -12.20 -19.91
CA GLY A 42 -18.26 -12.05 -20.81
C GLY A 42 -19.29 -11.02 -20.31
N MET A 43 -18.85 -10.09 -19.44
CA MET A 43 -19.68 -9.03 -18.88
C MET A 43 -19.47 -7.73 -19.66
N THR A 44 -20.47 -6.87 -19.59
CA THR A 44 -20.46 -5.49 -20.10
C THR A 44 -20.45 -4.50 -18.94
N PHE A 45 -19.98 -3.28 -19.19
CA PHE A 45 -20.08 -2.18 -18.23
C PHE A 45 -20.15 -0.85 -18.97
N LYS A 46 -20.62 0.18 -18.28
CA LYS A 46 -20.64 1.56 -18.77
C LYS A 46 -19.55 2.35 -18.04
N PRO A 47 -18.41 2.65 -18.68
CA PRO A 47 -17.37 3.46 -18.05
C PRO A 47 -17.86 4.89 -17.86
N VAL A 48 -17.69 5.41 -16.64
CA VAL A 48 -17.85 6.84 -16.34
C VAL A 48 -16.46 7.35 -15.98
N VAL A 49 -15.81 7.97 -16.97
CA VAL A 49 -14.37 8.28 -16.93
C VAL A 49 -14.15 9.70 -16.43
N PHE A 50 -13.15 9.87 -15.57
CA PHE A 50 -12.75 11.16 -15.00
C PHE A 50 -11.24 11.37 -15.11
N GLU A 51 -10.81 12.61 -15.25
CA GLU A 51 -9.38 12.98 -15.15
C GLU A 51 -8.98 13.26 -13.69
N ASN A 52 -9.91 13.76 -12.88
CA ASN A 52 -9.66 14.21 -11.52
C ASN A 52 -10.23 13.25 -10.47
N LEU A 53 -9.44 12.97 -9.42
CA LEU A 53 -9.83 12.09 -8.31
C LEU A 53 -11.00 12.64 -7.49
N GLU A 54 -11.02 13.93 -7.18
CA GLU A 54 -12.09 14.52 -6.39
C GLU A 54 -13.42 14.50 -7.16
N GLU A 55 -13.36 14.74 -8.46
CA GLU A 55 -14.54 14.65 -9.33
C GLU A 55 -15.07 13.21 -9.39
N SER A 56 -14.20 12.22 -9.56
CA SER A 56 -14.61 10.82 -9.63
C SER A 56 -15.25 10.32 -8.33
N LYS A 57 -14.68 10.68 -7.17
CA LYS A 57 -15.26 10.37 -5.84
C LYS A 57 -16.63 11.03 -5.66
N THR A 58 -16.72 12.33 -5.95
CA THR A 58 -17.96 13.11 -5.81
C THR A 58 -19.07 12.53 -6.69
N ALA A 59 -18.74 12.16 -7.93
CA ALA A 59 -19.68 11.53 -8.84
C ALA A 59 -20.23 10.21 -8.28
N PHE A 60 -19.37 9.36 -7.73
CA PHE A 60 -19.79 8.09 -7.12
C PHE A 60 -20.69 8.30 -5.91
N PHE A 61 -20.29 9.13 -4.95
CA PHE A 61 -21.09 9.36 -3.74
C PHE A 61 -22.42 10.09 -4.00
N ASN A 62 -22.53 10.81 -5.11
CA ASN A 62 -23.78 11.41 -5.58
C ASN A 62 -24.64 10.47 -6.45
N GLY A 63 -24.23 9.19 -6.62
CA GLY A 63 -24.99 8.19 -7.34
C GLY A 63 -24.92 8.28 -8.86
N ARG A 64 -23.96 9.03 -9.43
CA ARG A 64 -23.71 9.05 -10.89
C ARG A 64 -23.12 7.74 -11.41
N CYS A 65 -22.50 6.96 -10.53
CA CYS A 65 -22.01 5.61 -10.81
C CYS A 65 -22.53 4.66 -9.74
N GLN A 66 -22.78 3.41 -10.12
CA GLN A 66 -23.16 2.35 -9.18
C GLN A 66 -21.93 1.73 -8.50
N VAL A 67 -20.77 1.80 -9.16
CA VAL A 67 -19.53 1.16 -8.74
C VAL A 67 -18.38 2.15 -8.83
N TYR A 68 -17.48 2.13 -7.86
CA TYR A 68 -16.17 2.78 -7.93
C TYR A 68 -15.06 1.74 -7.96
N THR A 69 -14.05 1.90 -8.82
CA THR A 69 -12.91 0.98 -8.89
C THR A 69 -11.58 1.71 -8.81
N THR A 70 -10.67 1.14 -8.03
CA THR A 70 -9.24 1.49 -7.93
C THR A 70 -8.54 0.40 -7.10
N ASP A 71 -7.33 0.64 -6.61
CA ASP A 71 -6.63 -0.22 -5.68
C ASP A 71 -7.46 -0.46 -4.41
N ARG A 72 -7.40 -1.67 -3.84
CA ARG A 72 -8.18 -1.97 -2.62
C ARG A 72 -7.80 -1.07 -1.44
N SER A 73 -6.53 -0.67 -1.37
CA SER A 73 -6.06 0.31 -0.39
C SER A 73 -6.64 1.71 -0.65
N GLY A 74 -6.66 2.14 -1.92
CA GLY A 74 -7.31 3.37 -2.33
C GLY A 74 -8.81 3.37 -2.00
N LEU A 75 -9.51 2.27 -2.28
CA LEU A 75 -10.93 2.12 -1.93
C LEU A 75 -11.17 2.23 -0.43
N ALA A 76 -10.34 1.60 0.40
CA ALA A 76 -10.48 1.71 1.85
C ALA A 76 -10.19 3.13 2.36
N SER A 77 -9.19 3.81 1.79
CA SER A 77 -8.91 5.21 2.08
C SER A 77 -10.09 6.11 1.72
N ILE A 78 -10.62 5.97 0.49
CA ILE A 78 -11.76 6.75 0.00
C ILE A 78 -12.99 6.49 0.86
N ARG A 79 -13.27 5.23 1.18
CA ARG A 79 -14.39 4.88 2.06
C ARG A 79 -14.25 5.51 3.44
N ALA A 80 -13.05 5.47 4.03
CA ALA A 80 -12.83 5.95 5.39
C ALA A 80 -12.78 7.48 5.48
N ALA A 81 -12.24 8.17 4.46
CA ALA A 81 -11.98 9.60 4.50
C ALA A 81 -13.04 10.45 3.79
N ASP A 82 -13.67 9.92 2.73
CA ASP A 82 -14.49 10.72 1.80
C ASP A 82 -15.97 10.30 1.79
N ALA A 83 -16.32 9.09 2.24
CA ALA A 83 -17.71 8.65 2.25
C ALA A 83 -18.55 9.46 3.26
N PRO A 84 -19.76 9.91 2.90
CA PRO A 84 -20.65 10.60 3.83
C PRO A 84 -20.94 9.75 5.09
N ASN A 85 -21.09 8.45 4.90
CA ASN A 85 -21.16 7.44 5.95
C ASN A 85 -20.41 6.19 5.46
N PRO A 86 -19.21 5.87 6.00
CA PRO A 86 -18.40 4.74 5.57
C PRO A 86 -19.13 3.39 5.64
N ASP A 87 -20.07 3.24 6.59
CA ASP A 87 -20.82 2.00 6.79
C ASP A 87 -21.85 1.72 5.70
N ASP A 88 -22.19 2.69 4.85
CA ASP A 88 -23.13 2.50 3.74
C ASP A 88 -22.47 1.86 2.51
N TYR A 89 -21.14 1.67 2.54
CA TYR A 89 -20.36 1.18 1.41
C TYR A 89 -19.60 -0.10 1.74
N VAL A 90 -19.52 -0.99 0.76
CA VAL A 90 -18.78 -2.25 0.87
C VAL A 90 -17.75 -2.35 -0.25
N ILE A 91 -16.53 -2.75 0.12
CA ILE A 91 -15.50 -3.15 -0.83
C ILE A 91 -15.69 -4.64 -1.07
N LEU A 92 -15.98 -5.02 -2.31
CA LEU A 92 -16.21 -6.41 -2.70
C LEU A 92 -14.94 -7.26 -2.46
N PRO A 93 -15.08 -8.56 -2.17
CA PRO A 93 -13.95 -9.42 -1.82
C PRO A 93 -13.00 -9.67 -3.00
N ASP A 94 -13.48 -9.54 -4.24
CA ASP A 94 -12.73 -9.80 -5.45
C ASP A 94 -11.52 -8.86 -5.61
N THR A 95 -10.38 -9.44 -5.96
CA THR A 95 -9.17 -8.71 -6.37
C THR A 95 -8.83 -9.13 -7.79
N ILE A 96 -8.88 -8.19 -8.74
CA ILE A 96 -8.80 -8.51 -10.18
C ILE A 96 -7.42 -8.29 -10.80
N SER A 97 -6.53 -7.59 -10.08
CA SER A 97 -5.19 -7.24 -10.56
C SER A 97 -4.17 -7.24 -9.42
N LYS A 98 -2.89 -7.37 -9.79
CA LYS A 98 -1.74 -7.22 -8.89
C LYS A 98 -1.28 -5.76 -8.91
N GLU A 99 -1.34 -5.08 -7.76
CA GLU A 99 -0.98 -3.65 -7.63
C GLU A 99 0.03 -3.47 -6.49
N PRO A 100 1.30 -3.88 -6.68
CA PRO A 100 2.33 -3.74 -5.65
C PRO A 100 2.79 -2.29 -5.55
N LEU A 101 2.23 -1.54 -4.59
CA LEU A 101 2.59 -0.14 -4.37
C LEU A 101 4.01 -0.06 -3.77
N GLY A 102 4.87 0.74 -4.39
CA GLY A 102 6.22 0.99 -3.92
C GLY A 102 6.71 2.37 -4.37
N PRO A 103 7.82 2.84 -3.79
CA PRO A 103 8.43 4.10 -4.21
C PRO A 103 8.84 4.05 -5.68
N VAL A 104 8.65 5.17 -6.39
CA VAL A 104 9.08 5.35 -7.78
C VAL A 104 10.10 6.47 -7.85
N VAL A 105 11.15 6.27 -8.65
CA VAL A 105 12.23 7.23 -8.86
C VAL A 105 12.52 7.39 -10.34
N ARG A 106 13.22 8.47 -10.73
CA ARG A 106 13.66 8.67 -12.11
C ARG A 106 14.74 7.66 -12.50
N ARG A 107 14.77 7.28 -13.78
CA ARG A 107 15.87 6.47 -14.33
C ARG A 107 17.17 7.28 -14.41
N GLY A 108 18.30 6.59 -14.29
CA GLY A 108 19.64 7.18 -14.41
C GLY A 108 20.20 7.79 -13.13
N ASP A 109 19.52 7.61 -11.99
CA ASP A 109 19.96 8.05 -10.67
C ASP A 109 20.06 6.83 -9.72
N ASP A 110 21.12 6.05 -9.91
CA ASP A 110 21.32 4.77 -9.23
C ASP A 110 21.64 4.94 -7.73
N GLU A 111 22.24 6.08 -7.36
CA GLU A 111 22.50 6.44 -5.97
C GLU A 111 21.18 6.70 -5.24
N TRP A 112 20.31 7.54 -5.80
CA TRP A 112 19.00 7.80 -5.20
C TRP A 112 18.12 6.54 -5.16
N PHE A 113 18.13 5.74 -6.22
CA PHE A 113 17.45 4.45 -6.23
C PHE A 113 17.94 3.55 -5.10
N SER A 114 19.26 3.48 -4.87
CA SER A 114 19.85 2.68 -3.80
C SER A 114 19.41 3.17 -2.42
N ILE A 115 19.43 4.47 -2.18
CA ILE A 115 18.96 5.07 -0.91
C ILE A 115 17.50 4.71 -0.65
N VAL A 116 16.60 4.93 -1.62
CA VAL A 116 15.17 4.67 -1.46
C VAL A 116 14.89 3.19 -1.22
N LYS A 117 15.54 2.30 -1.99
CA LYS A 117 15.41 0.85 -1.85
C LYS A 117 15.84 0.38 -0.46
N TRP A 118 17.03 0.79 -0.01
CA TRP A 118 17.56 0.38 1.29
C TRP A 118 16.81 1.01 2.45
N MET A 119 16.24 2.21 2.28
CA MET A 119 15.32 2.78 3.25
C MET A 119 14.13 1.87 3.52
N VAL A 120 13.46 1.39 2.48
CA VAL A 120 12.32 0.47 2.62
C VAL A 120 12.74 -0.83 3.29
N TYR A 121 13.86 -1.44 2.87
CA TYR A 121 14.35 -2.67 3.50
C TYR A 121 14.76 -2.47 4.96
N GLY A 122 15.41 -1.37 5.31
CA GLY A 122 15.77 -1.05 6.68
C GLY A 122 14.56 -0.95 7.61
N LEU A 123 13.45 -0.35 7.15
CA LEU A 123 12.21 -0.27 7.93
C LEU A 123 11.52 -1.63 8.12
N ILE A 124 11.61 -2.53 7.13
CA ILE A 124 11.08 -3.90 7.23
C ILE A 124 11.97 -4.77 8.12
N GLU A 125 13.30 -4.70 7.96
CA GLU A 125 14.26 -5.47 8.78
C GLU A 125 14.25 -5.00 10.24
N ALA A 126 14.04 -3.71 10.49
CA ALA A 126 13.81 -3.18 11.83
C ALA A 126 12.62 -3.86 12.51
N GLU A 127 11.51 -4.01 11.80
CA GLU A 127 10.34 -4.69 12.32
C GLU A 127 10.61 -6.18 12.58
N GLU A 128 11.24 -6.86 11.61
CA GLU A 128 11.62 -8.28 11.74
C GLU A 128 12.50 -8.52 12.98
N LYS A 129 13.33 -7.54 13.34
CA LYS A 129 14.23 -7.57 14.51
C LYS A 129 13.67 -6.93 15.78
N GLY A 130 12.41 -6.51 15.78
CA GLY A 130 11.79 -5.89 16.95
C GLY A 130 12.38 -4.53 17.34
N VAL A 131 13.05 -3.85 16.40
CA VAL A 131 13.52 -2.48 16.56
C VAL A 131 12.40 -1.52 16.20
N THR A 132 12.08 -0.62 17.11
CA THR A 132 10.95 0.32 17.04
C THR A 132 11.45 1.75 17.23
N SER A 133 10.60 2.72 16.93
CA SER A 133 10.86 4.13 17.25
C SER A 133 11.22 4.37 18.73
N LYS A 134 10.72 3.53 19.65
CA LYS A 134 10.87 3.68 21.10
C LYS A 134 12.16 3.08 21.66
N ASN A 135 12.65 1.98 21.09
CA ASN A 135 13.81 1.25 21.61
C ASN A 135 15.06 1.36 20.72
N VAL A 136 15.01 2.08 19.59
CA VAL A 136 16.12 2.17 18.63
C VAL A 136 17.46 2.59 19.26
N ASP A 137 17.46 3.52 20.23
CA ASP A 137 18.69 3.95 20.90
C ASP A 137 19.24 2.85 21.82
N GLU A 138 18.37 2.13 22.56
CA GLU A 138 18.74 1.00 23.42
C GLU A 138 19.31 -0.16 22.59
N MET A 139 18.67 -0.44 21.45
CA MET A 139 19.03 -1.53 20.55
C MET A 139 20.42 -1.35 19.91
N LYS A 140 21.03 -0.15 19.98
CA LYS A 140 22.44 0.05 19.59
C LYS A 140 23.42 -0.78 20.44
N SER A 141 23.05 -1.18 21.66
CA SER A 141 23.87 -2.07 22.49
C SER A 141 23.63 -3.58 22.25
N SER A 142 22.72 -3.93 21.35
CA SER A 142 22.42 -5.32 21.01
C SER A 142 23.66 -6.06 20.54
N GLN A 143 23.74 -7.35 20.90
CA GLN A 143 24.79 -8.26 20.42
C GLN A 143 24.40 -8.98 19.13
N ASP A 144 23.16 -8.81 18.62
CA ASP A 144 22.75 -9.34 17.31
C ASP A 144 23.49 -8.59 16.19
N PRO A 145 24.33 -9.26 15.38
CA PRO A 145 25.08 -8.62 14.31
C PRO A 145 24.19 -7.94 13.26
N VAL A 146 22.96 -8.42 13.05
CA VAL A 146 21.99 -7.80 12.13
C VAL A 146 21.53 -6.45 12.67
N ILE A 147 21.18 -6.39 13.97
CA ILE A 147 20.78 -5.13 14.62
C ILE A 147 21.95 -4.15 14.63
N GLN A 148 23.17 -4.61 14.89
CA GLN A 148 24.36 -3.75 14.86
C GLN A 148 24.61 -3.14 13.48
N ARG A 149 24.47 -3.92 12.40
CA ARG A 149 24.60 -3.40 11.02
C ARG A 149 23.47 -2.45 10.65
N LEU A 150 22.23 -2.82 10.98
CA LEU A 150 21.04 -1.99 10.75
C LEU A 150 21.17 -0.63 11.45
N LEU A 151 21.68 -0.59 12.68
CA LEU A 151 21.75 0.63 13.48
C LEU A 151 23.08 1.38 13.39
N GLY A 152 23.94 1.01 12.43
CA GLY A 152 25.20 1.71 12.17
C GLY A 152 26.30 1.49 13.19
N VAL A 153 26.14 0.54 14.11
CA VAL A 153 27.11 0.17 15.16
C VAL A 153 28.28 -0.61 14.57
N SER A 154 28.03 -1.40 13.52
CA SER A 154 29.06 -2.13 12.78
C SER A 154 28.85 -2.02 11.27
N GLY A 155 29.95 -2.18 10.52
CA GLY A 155 29.95 -2.06 9.07
C GLY A 155 29.99 -0.61 8.55
N ASP A 156 29.83 -0.47 7.24
CA ASP A 156 30.02 0.78 6.48
C ASP A 156 28.88 1.05 5.49
N MET A 157 27.72 0.43 5.72
CA MET A 157 26.58 0.49 4.78
C MET A 157 26.12 1.92 4.52
N GLY A 158 26.08 2.79 5.53
CA GLY A 158 25.73 4.19 5.34
C GLY A 158 26.67 4.87 4.35
N THR A 159 27.99 4.69 4.55
CA THR A 159 29.01 5.26 3.65
C THR A 159 28.86 4.74 2.22
N LYS A 160 28.58 3.45 2.04
CA LYS A 160 28.30 2.84 0.72
C LYS A 160 27.04 3.40 0.05
N LEU A 161 26.10 3.93 0.83
CA LEU A 161 24.89 4.61 0.34
C LEU A 161 25.08 6.13 0.18
N GLY A 162 26.26 6.68 0.48
CA GLY A 162 26.48 8.13 0.49
C GLY A 162 25.83 8.85 1.68
N LEU A 163 25.51 8.12 2.74
CA LEU A 163 24.89 8.63 3.98
C LEU A 163 25.81 8.40 5.19
N ASP A 164 25.48 8.97 6.34
CA ASP A 164 26.08 8.52 7.61
C ASP A 164 25.58 7.12 8.00
N ASN A 165 26.38 6.39 8.79
CA ASN A 165 26.04 5.04 9.24
C ASN A 165 24.76 4.97 10.09
N ASP A 166 24.33 6.09 10.68
CA ASP A 166 23.12 6.18 11.50
C ASP A 166 21.83 6.38 10.67
N TRP A 167 21.88 6.30 9.33
CA TRP A 167 20.74 6.58 8.44
C TRP A 167 19.46 5.82 8.81
N ALA A 168 19.55 4.51 9.03
CA ALA A 168 18.38 3.68 9.34
C ALA A 168 17.90 3.94 10.76
N ALA A 169 18.81 4.06 11.73
CA ALA A 169 18.47 4.37 13.11
C ALA A 169 17.69 5.70 13.19
N ARG A 170 18.11 6.73 12.44
CA ARG A 170 17.41 8.02 12.37
C ARG A 170 16.03 7.89 11.73
N ALA A 171 15.91 7.13 10.65
CA ALA A 171 14.61 6.89 10.01
C ALA A 171 13.63 6.17 10.97
N ILE A 172 14.07 5.08 11.60
CA ILE A 172 13.27 4.31 12.56
C ILE A 172 12.85 5.19 13.73
N LYS A 173 13.77 6.01 14.26
CA LYS A 173 13.46 6.95 15.35
C LYS A 173 12.39 7.98 14.95
N ALA A 174 12.46 8.48 13.72
CA ALA A 174 11.56 9.52 13.23
C ALA A 174 10.16 8.99 12.90
N VAL A 175 10.06 7.82 12.25
CA VAL A 175 8.79 7.35 11.68
C VAL A 175 8.33 5.99 12.19
N GLY A 176 9.17 5.25 12.91
CA GLY A 176 8.97 3.87 13.29
C GLY A 176 9.37 2.88 12.21
N ASN A 177 9.33 1.59 12.54
CA ASN A 177 9.52 0.51 11.57
C ASN A 177 8.27 0.34 10.65
N TYR A 178 8.33 -0.60 9.70
CA TYR A 178 7.22 -0.85 8.76
C TYR A 178 5.90 -1.18 9.47
N GLY A 179 5.94 -2.02 10.51
CA GLY A 179 4.76 -2.37 11.30
C GLY A 179 4.15 -1.18 12.04
N GLU A 180 4.96 -0.29 12.62
CA GLU A 180 4.50 0.94 13.26
C GLU A 180 3.84 1.89 12.25
N LEU A 181 4.43 2.02 11.05
CA LEU A 181 3.87 2.79 9.95
C LEU A 181 2.51 2.24 9.51
N TYR A 182 2.41 0.92 9.33
CA TYR A 182 1.16 0.28 8.93
C TYR A 182 0.08 0.44 10.01
N ALA A 183 0.46 0.23 11.27
CA ALA A 183 -0.45 0.33 12.41
C ALA A 183 -1.01 1.75 12.59
N ARG A 184 -0.18 2.78 12.40
CA ARG A 184 -0.59 4.17 12.56
C ARG A 184 -1.47 4.67 11.41
N ASN A 185 -1.25 4.21 10.19
CA ASN A 185 -1.85 4.83 9.00
C ASN A 185 -2.89 3.94 8.29
N VAL A 186 -2.73 2.63 8.29
CA VAL A 186 -3.49 1.71 7.45
C VAL A 186 -4.50 0.87 8.22
N LEU A 187 -4.15 0.42 9.43
CA LEU A 187 -5.13 -0.27 10.30
C LEU A 187 -6.38 0.59 10.59
N PRO A 188 -6.29 1.92 10.85
CA PRO A 188 -7.46 2.74 11.15
C PRO A 188 -8.47 2.85 10.00
N ILE A 189 -8.06 2.63 8.75
CA ILE A 189 -8.96 2.64 7.59
C ILE A 189 -9.58 1.25 7.30
N GLY A 190 -9.40 0.29 8.21
CA GLY A 190 -10.04 -1.02 8.16
C GLY A 190 -9.39 -2.00 7.19
N LEU A 191 -8.12 -1.81 6.86
CA LEU A 191 -7.33 -2.79 6.11
C LEU A 191 -6.47 -3.62 7.07
N PRO A 192 -6.75 -4.92 7.21
CA PRO A 192 -5.90 -5.80 7.98
C PRO A 192 -4.55 -5.94 7.30
N ARG A 193 -3.53 -6.16 8.13
CA ARG A 193 -2.15 -6.32 7.64
C ARG A 193 -1.89 -7.74 7.14
N GLU A 194 -2.58 -8.71 7.71
CA GLU A 194 -2.50 -10.13 7.39
C GLU A 194 -2.64 -10.37 5.88
N GLY A 195 -1.89 -11.35 5.37
CA GLY A 195 -1.70 -11.54 3.93
C GLY A 195 -0.47 -10.78 3.43
N SER A 196 -0.55 -10.16 2.26
CA SER A 196 0.65 -9.67 1.54
C SER A 196 1.49 -8.65 2.32
N ASN A 197 0.90 -7.84 3.21
CA ASN A 197 1.62 -6.81 3.97
C ASN A 197 2.16 -7.30 5.34
N ALA A 198 1.91 -8.55 5.72
CA ALA A 198 2.58 -9.15 6.87
C ALA A 198 4.05 -9.45 6.54
N LEU A 199 4.89 -9.56 7.56
CA LEU A 199 6.26 -10.06 7.41
C LEU A 199 6.24 -11.45 6.76
N TRP A 200 7.28 -11.75 5.98
CA TRP A 200 7.43 -13.07 5.36
C TRP A 200 7.47 -14.22 6.38
N THR A 201 8.02 -13.97 7.57
CA THR A 201 8.03 -14.91 8.70
C THR A 201 6.64 -15.17 9.30
N ASN A 202 5.67 -14.29 9.02
CA ASN A 202 4.29 -14.37 9.46
C ASN A 202 3.33 -14.71 8.29
N GLY A 203 3.85 -15.36 7.24
CA GLY A 203 3.06 -15.81 6.08
C GLY A 203 2.71 -14.72 5.07
N GLY A 204 3.31 -13.52 5.18
CA GLY A 204 3.14 -12.43 4.23
C GLY A 204 4.23 -12.34 3.17
N MET A 205 4.31 -11.19 2.51
CA MET A 205 5.26 -10.95 1.40
C MET A 205 6.25 -9.81 1.69
N MET A 206 6.16 -9.16 2.85
CA MET A 206 7.12 -8.13 3.24
C MET A 206 8.45 -8.80 3.63
N TYR A 207 9.39 -8.76 2.69
CA TYR A 207 10.71 -9.36 2.79
C TYR A 207 11.77 -8.29 2.56
N ALA A 208 12.60 -8.03 3.57
CA ALA A 208 13.77 -7.17 3.43
C ALA A 208 14.92 -7.97 2.82
N MET A 209 15.59 -7.41 1.81
CA MET A 209 16.91 -7.93 1.46
C MET A 209 17.86 -7.66 2.63
N PRO A 210 18.69 -8.63 3.04
CA PRO A 210 19.50 -8.49 4.25
C PRO A 210 20.51 -7.35 4.13
N LEU A 211 20.60 -6.51 5.15
CA LEU A 211 21.69 -5.52 5.31
C LEU A 211 23.00 -6.24 5.67
N ARG A 212 23.82 -6.54 4.64
CA ARG A 212 25.08 -7.30 4.75
C ARG A 212 26.13 -6.85 3.74
#